data_AF-A0A061I8R2-F1
#
_entry.id   AF-A0A061I8R2-F1
#
_cell.length_a   1.000
_cell.length_b   1.000
_cell.length_c   1.000
_cell.angle_alpha   90.00
_cell.angle_beta   90.00
_cell.angle_gamma   90.00
#
_symmetry.space_group_name_H-M   'P 1'
#
loop_
_entity.id
_entity.type
_entity.pdbx_description
1 polymer ?
#
loop_
_entity_poly.entity_id
_entity_poly.type
_entity_poly.pdbx_seq_one_letter_code
_entity_poly.pdbx_strand_id
1 'polypeptide(L)'
;MHRSSLSHSYGLSDSLLDRELVSRLQERNVQVFLISGGFRSIVEHVAAKLNIPTTNVFANRLKFYFNGEYAGFDEMQPTAESGGKGKVIRILKEKFHFKKIIMIGDGATDMEACPPAGIDLNRCNAKFAPEQSDKGAD
;
A
#
# COMPACT_ATOMS: atom_id res chain seq x y z
N MET A 1 -45.41 -11.27 -4.58
CA MET A 1 -44.05 -11.64 -4.12
C MET A 1 -43.06 -11.27 -5.21
N HIS A 2 -42.36 -10.14 -5.06
CA HIS A 2 -41.25 -9.73 -5.93
C HIS A 2 -40.04 -9.55 -5.02
N ARG A 3 -39.08 -10.47 -5.09
CA ARG A 3 -37.74 -10.28 -4.51
C ARG A 3 -36.92 -9.55 -5.55
N SER A 4 -36.72 -8.26 -5.36
CA SER A 4 -35.69 -7.48 -6.05
C SER A 4 -34.31 -7.98 -5.61
N SER A 5 -33.57 -8.53 -6.55
CA SER A 5 -32.15 -8.87 -6.43
C SER A 5 -31.33 -7.58 -6.30
N LEU A 6 -30.80 -7.31 -5.11
CA LEU A 6 -29.76 -6.31 -4.88
C LEU A 6 -28.41 -6.92 -5.26
N SER A 7 -28.06 -6.86 -6.55
CA SER A 7 -26.71 -7.14 -7.01
C SER A 7 -25.76 -6.09 -6.47
N HIS A 8 -24.87 -6.51 -5.57
CA HIS A 8 -23.83 -5.70 -4.95
C HIS A 8 -22.90 -5.07 -6.00
N SER A 9 -22.91 -3.73 -6.08
CA SER A 9 -22.03 -2.90 -6.89
C SER A 9 -20.80 -2.37 -6.12
N TYR A 10 -20.39 -3.06 -5.04
CA TYR A 10 -19.30 -2.63 -4.15
C TYR A 10 -17.87 -2.78 -4.74
N GLY A 11 -17.70 -3.37 -5.93
CA GLY A 11 -16.37 -3.60 -6.50
C GLY A 11 -15.86 -2.53 -7.47
N LEU A 12 -16.73 -1.68 -8.01
CA LEU A 12 -16.37 -0.73 -9.07
C LEU A 12 -16.04 0.67 -8.54
N SER A 13 -16.68 1.11 -7.45
CA SER A 13 -16.47 2.44 -6.87
C SER A 13 -15.09 2.61 -6.23
N ASP A 14 -14.59 1.61 -5.50
CA ASP A 14 -13.27 1.69 -4.85
C ASP A 14 -12.14 1.79 -5.89
N SER A 15 -12.25 1.03 -6.98
CA SER A 15 -11.25 1.07 -8.06
C SER A 15 -11.17 2.42 -8.78
N LEU A 16 -12.24 3.23 -8.72
CA LEU A 16 -12.29 4.57 -9.29
C LEU A 16 -11.67 5.61 -8.34
N LEU A 17 -11.87 5.45 -7.04
CA LEU A 17 -11.29 6.34 -6.02
C LEU A 17 -9.77 6.25 -6.01
N ASP A 18 -9.21 5.04 -6.09
CA ASP A 18 -7.76 4.83 -6.13
C ASP A 18 -7.11 5.48 -7.36
N ARG A 19 -7.77 5.36 -8.53
CA ARG A 19 -7.30 5.98 -9.77
C ARG A 19 -7.32 7.50 -9.69
N GLU A 20 -8.42 8.07 -9.21
CA GLU A 20 -8.58 9.52 -9.08
C GLU A 20 -7.56 10.11 -8.10
N LEU A 21 -7.34 9.43 -6.97
CA LEU A 21 -6.34 9.85 -5.98
C LEU A 21 -4.93 9.86 -6.59
N VAL A 22 -4.53 8.77 -7.24
CA VAL A 22 -3.20 8.66 -7.85
C VAL A 22 -3.02 9.69 -8.96
N SER A 23 -4.03 9.89 -9.83
CA SER A 23 -3.98 10.91 -10.88
C SER A 23 -3.74 12.31 -10.31
N ARG A 24 -4.53 12.71 -9.31
CA ARG A 24 -4.39 14.03 -8.67
C ARG A 24 -3.04 14.23 -7.99
N LEU A 25 -2.46 13.17 -7.42
CA LEU A 25 -1.12 13.24 -6.83
C LEU A 25 -0.06 13.43 -7.93
N GLN A 26 -0.15 12.66 -9.01
CA GLN A 26 0.76 12.77 -10.15
C GLN A 26 0.67 14.14 -10.84
N GLU A 27 -0.54 14.68 -11.03
CA GLU A 27 -0.78 16.03 -11.56
C GLU A 27 -0.13 17.13 -10.71
N ARG A 28 0.03 16.89 -9.40
CA ARG A 28 0.74 17.79 -8.47
C ARG A 28 2.24 17.52 -8.39
N ASN A 29 2.78 16.72 -9.30
CA ASN A 29 4.18 16.27 -9.31
C ASN A 29 4.60 15.50 -8.04
N VAL A 30 3.65 14.83 -7.38
CA VAL A 30 3.97 13.94 -6.26
C VAL A 30 4.37 12.58 -6.81
N GLN A 31 5.55 12.11 -6.39
CA GLN A 31 6.01 10.77 -6.76
C GLN A 31 5.25 9.71 -5.96
N VAL A 32 4.57 8.81 -6.69
CA VAL A 32 3.79 7.72 -6.11
C VAL A 32 4.58 6.40 -6.22
N PHE A 33 4.60 5.66 -5.12
CA PHE A 33 5.26 4.36 -5.01
C PHE A 33 4.28 3.32 -4.47
N LEU A 34 4.37 2.08 -4.95
CA LEU A 34 3.63 0.94 -4.40
C LEU A 34 4.59 0.05 -3.63
N ILE A 35 4.31 -0.19 -2.35
CA ILE A 35 5.12 -1.03 -1.48
C ILE A 35 4.20 -2.12 -0.90
N SER A 36 4.44 -3.38 -1.24
CA SER A 36 3.60 -4.50 -0.81
C SER A 36 4.44 -5.69 -0.37
N GLY A 37 3.96 -6.44 0.63
CA GLY A 37 4.50 -7.76 0.97
C GLY A 37 4.03 -8.87 0.02
N GLY A 38 3.09 -8.55 -0.89
CA GLY A 38 2.61 -9.46 -1.92
C GLY A 38 3.59 -9.63 -3.07
N PHE A 39 3.12 -10.27 -4.14
CA PHE A 39 3.95 -10.60 -5.30
C PHE A 39 3.99 -9.49 -6.33
N ARG A 40 5.19 -9.19 -6.80
CA ARG A 40 5.48 -8.15 -7.79
C ARG A 40 4.67 -8.31 -9.07
N SER A 41 4.44 -9.54 -9.52
CA SER A 41 3.61 -9.81 -10.69
C SER A 41 2.21 -9.19 -10.55
N ILE A 42 1.54 -9.39 -9.42
CA ILE A 42 0.19 -8.85 -9.17
C ILE A 42 0.26 -7.32 -9.02
N VAL A 43 1.23 -6.82 -8.24
CA VAL A 43 1.35 -5.39 -7.95
C VAL A 43 1.69 -4.59 -9.21
N GLU A 44 2.49 -5.12 -10.13
CA GLU A 44 2.79 -4.47 -11.41
C GLU A 44 1.56 -4.35 -12.31
N HIS A 45 0.64 -5.33 -12.29
CA HIS A 45 -0.63 -5.21 -13.01
C HIS A 45 -1.49 -4.07 -12.45
N VAL A 46 -1.48 -3.87 -11.14
CA VAL A 46 -2.16 -2.74 -10.49
C VAL A 46 -1.47 -1.42 -10.82
N ALA A 47 -0.13 -1.38 -10.74
CA ALA A 47 0.68 -0.22 -11.09
C ALA A 47 0.41 0.27 -12.53
N ALA A 48 0.34 -0.67 -13.49
CA ALA A 48 0.04 -0.36 -14.88
C ALA A 48 -1.33 0.29 -15.05
N LYS A 49 -2.34 -0.15 -14.30
CA LYS A 49 -3.69 0.45 -14.33
C LYS A 49 -3.73 1.87 -13.74
N LEU A 50 -2.76 2.20 -12.88
CA LEU A 50 -2.63 3.49 -12.20
C LEU A 50 -1.56 4.40 -12.84
N ASN A 51 -0.98 4.00 -13.98
CA ASN A 51 0.13 4.70 -14.63
C ASN A 51 1.33 4.95 -13.70
N ILE A 52 1.61 4.02 -12.79
CA ILE A 52 2.78 4.06 -11.91
C ILE A 52 3.90 3.24 -12.59
N PRO A 53 5.11 3.80 -12.79
CA PRO A 53 6.19 3.06 -13.43
C PRO A 53 6.63 1.88 -12.55
N THR A 54 7.03 0.78 -13.17
CA THR A 54 7.47 -0.44 -12.46
C THR A 54 8.72 -0.23 -11.61
N THR A 55 9.48 0.83 -11.88
CA THR A 55 10.60 1.30 -11.04
C THR A 55 10.15 1.79 -9.67
N ASN A 56 8.88 2.17 -9.54
CA ASN A 56 8.28 2.66 -8.29
C ASN A 56 7.49 1.56 -7.56
N VAL A 57 7.63 0.30 -7.99
CA VAL A 57 7.00 -0.88 -7.39
C VAL A 57 8.02 -1.70 -6.61
N PHE A 58 7.77 -1.83 -5.31
CA PHE A 58 8.54 -2.63 -4.37
C PHE A 58 7.65 -3.75 -3.83
N ALA A 59 7.95 -4.99 -4.21
CA ALA A 59 7.19 -6.16 -3.83
C ALA A 59 8.04 -7.43 -3.99
N ASN A 60 7.60 -8.52 -3.37
CA ASN A 60 8.32 -9.79 -3.39
C ASN A 60 8.29 -10.40 -4.79
N ARG A 61 9.45 -10.87 -5.28
CA ARG A 61 9.54 -11.54 -6.58
C ARG A 61 9.51 -13.04 -6.39
N LEU A 62 8.60 -13.72 -7.08
CA LEU A 62 8.63 -15.18 -7.18
C LEU A 62 9.72 -15.59 -8.18
N LYS A 63 10.44 -16.65 -7.86
CA LYS A 63 11.38 -17.33 -8.75
C LYS A 63 10.71 -18.59 -9.26
N PHE A 64 10.86 -18.85 -10.56
CA PHE A 64 10.40 -20.06 -11.21
C PHE A 64 11.56 -20.70 -11.95
N TYR A 65 11.59 -22.02 -11.97
CA TYR A 65 12.51 -22.77 -12.82
C TYR A 65 12.07 -22.67 -14.30
N PHE A 66 12.95 -23.05 -15.22
CA PHE A 66 12.63 -23.03 -16.66
C PHE A 66 11.45 -23.94 -17.05
N ASN A 67 11.12 -24.95 -16.22
CA ASN A 67 9.96 -25.81 -16.39
C ASN A 67 8.65 -25.19 -15.82
N GLY A 68 8.70 -23.96 -15.31
CA GLY A 68 7.55 -23.28 -14.70
C GLY A 68 7.27 -23.66 -13.24
N GLU A 69 8.05 -24.57 -12.65
CA GLU A 69 7.90 -24.94 -11.24
C GLU A 69 8.37 -23.82 -10.31
N TYR A 70 7.71 -23.72 -9.15
CA TYR A 70 8.06 -22.76 -8.12
C TYR A 70 9.48 -23.04 -7.58
N ALA A 71 10.36 -22.04 -7.70
CA ALA A 71 11.75 -22.11 -7.30
C ALA A 71 12.06 -21.27 -6.03
N GLY A 72 11.02 -20.78 -5.35
CA GLY A 72 11.16 -19.90 -4.19
C GLY A 72 10.83 -18.43 -4.49
N PHE A 73 11.31 -17.53 -3.65
CA PHE A 73 11.18 -16.09 -3.82
C PHE A 73 12.55 -15.41 -3.74
N ASP A 74 12.61 -14.16 -4.18
CA ASP A 74 13.83 -13.37 -4.11
C ASP A 74 14.02 -12.77 -2.70
N GLU A 75 14.76 -13.49 -1.87
CA GLU A 75 15.10 -13.10 -0.49
C GLU A 75 15.90 -11.79 -0.41
N MET A 76 16.52 -11.35 -1.51
CA MET A 76 17.20 -10.05 -1.54
C MET A 76 16.22 -8.86 -1.56
N GLN A 77 14.91 -9.10 -1.74
CA GLN A 77 13.92 -8.03 -1.70
C GLN A 77 13.71 -7.55 -0.27
N PRO A 78 13.80 -6.23 0.01
CA PRO A 78 13.57 -5.71 1.35
C PRO A 78 12.21 -6.10 1.93
N THR A 79 11.20 -6.28 1.07
CA THR A 79 9.82 -6.66 1.42
C THR A 79 9.64 -8.13 1.82
N ALA A 80 10.70 -8.95 1.72
CA ALA A 80 10.66 -10.37 2.06
C ALA A 80 10.79 -10.61 3.58
N GLU A 81 11.27 -9.61 4.32
CA GLU A 81 11.42 -9.66 5.77
C GLU A 81 10.35 -8.83 6.49
N SER A 82 10.10 -9.16 7.76
CA SER A 82 9.29 -8.31 8.64
C SER A 82 9.91 -6.90 8.74
N GLY A 83 9.06 -5.86 8.73
CA GLY A 83 9.51 -4.47 8.66
C GLY A 83 10.06 -4.03 7.29
N GLY A 84 9.92 -4.86 6.25
CA GLY A 84 10.45 -4.58 4.92
C GLY A 84 9.96 -3.29 4.27
N LYS A 85 8.72 -2.88 4.55
CA LYS A 85 8.16 -1.60 4.07
C LYS A 85 8.95 -0.39 4.61
N GLY A 86 9.35 -0.43 5.88
CA GLY A 86 10.18 0.61 6.51
C GLY A 86 11.58 0.71 5.87
N LYS A 87 12.20 -0.43 5.51
CA LYS A 87 13.48 -0.47 4.78
C LYS A 87 13.37 0.20 3.42
N VAL A 88 12.30 -0.08 2.67
CA VAL A 88 12.03 0.56 1.37
C VAL A 88 11.92 2.08 1.54
N ILE A 89 11.17 2.56 2.53
CA ILE A 89 11.03 4.00 2.79
C ILE A 89 12.38 4.64 3.11
N ARG A 90 13.25 3.97 3.87
CA ARG A 90 14.60 4.47 4.16
C ARG A 90 15.43 4.60 2.88
N ILE A 91 15.42 3.59 2.02
CA ILE A 91 16.09 3.61 0.71
C ILE A 91 15.55 4.77 -0.15
N LEU A 92 14.23 5.00 -0.16
CA LEU A 92 13.63 6.11 -0.91
C LEU A 92 14.06 7.47 -0.37
N LYS A 93 14.16 7.65 0.95
CA LYS A 93 14.68 8.87 1.56
C LYS A 93 16.14 9.12 1.19
N GLU A 94 16.99 8.10 1.26
CA GLU A 94 18.41 8.20 0.95
C GLU A 94 18.64 8.47 -0.55
N LYS A 95 17.90 7.80 -1.43
CA LYS A 95 18.07 7.91 -2.88
C LYS A 95 17.53 9.22 -3.46
N PHE A 96 16.35 9.64 -3.03
CA PHE A 96 15.64 10.78 -3.63
C PHE A 96 15.60 12.03 -2.74
N HIS A 97 16.14 11.95 -1.52
CA HIS A 97 16.20 13.07 -0.57
C HIS A 97 14.83 13.71 -0.29
N PHE A 98 13.77 12.89 -0.27
CA PHE A 98 12.42 13.38 0.00
C PHE A 98 12.31 13.98 1.41
N LYS A 99 11.89 15.25 1.47
CA LYS A 99 11.65 15.95 2.75
C LYS A 99 10.41 15.43 3.49
N LYS A 100 9.41 14.96 2.75
CA LYS A 100 8.15 14.46 3.29
C LYS A 100 7.73 13.20 2.54
N ILE A 101 7.48 12.14 3.29
CA ILE A 101 6.93 10.88 2.78
C ILE A 101 5.69 10.57 3.61
N ILE A 102 4.60 10.27 2.91
CA ILE A 102 3.32 9.85 3.48
C ILE A 102 3.15 8.38 3.09
N MET A 103 2.93 7.52 4.08
CA MET A 103 2.59 6.12 3.84
C MET A 103 1.07 5.97 3.95
N ILE A 104 0.48 5.29 2.97
CA ILE A 104 -0.94 4.91 2.96
C ILE A 104 -0.98 3.39 2.85
N GLY A 105 -1.62 2.75 3.83
CA GLY A 105 -1.84 1.32 3.86
C GLY A 105 -2.93 1.02 4.87
N ASP A 106 -3.39 -0.21 4.94
CA ASP A 106 -4.49 -0.72 5.76
C ASP A 106 -3.99 -1.68 6.86
N GLY A 107 -2.72 -2.10 6.81
CA GLY A 107 -2.16 -3.11 7.69
C GLY A 107 -1.40 -2.57 8.91
N ALA A 108 -1.34 -3.37 9.98
CA ALA A 108 -0.50 -3.09 11.15
C ALA A 108 0.99 -2.93 10.79
N THR A 109 1.48 -3.61 9.75
CA THR A 109 2.85 -3.46 9.24
C THR A 109 3.12 -2.09 8.58
N ASP A 110 2.07 -1.37 8.19
CA ASP A 110 2.19 0.01 7.69
C ASP A 110 2.40 0.99 8.86
N MET A 111 1.88 0.67 10.05
CA MET A 111 2.14 1.43 11.27
C MET A 111 3.59 1.31 11.73
N GLU A 112 4.21 0.13 11.59
CA GLU A 112 5.62 -0.11 11.94
C GLU A 112 6.60 0.67 11.06
N ALA A 113 6.17 1.07 9.86
CA ALA A 113 6.96 1.93 8.98
C ALA A 113 7.00 3.40 9.45
N CYS A 114 6.36 3.73 10.57
CA CYS A 114 6.34 5.06 11.17
C CYS A 114 6.83 4.99 12.64
N PRO A 115 8.11 5.34 12.95
CA PRO A 115 9.14 5.89 12.06
C PRO A 115 9.82 4.81 11.20
N PRO A 116 10.25 5.09 9.95
CA PRO A 116 10.70 6.38 9.42
C PRO A 116 9.72 7.24 8.59
N ALA A 117 8.50 6.81 8.29
CA ALA A 117 7.51 7.63 7.58
C ALA A 117 7.11 8.89 8.40
N GLY A 118 6.79 9.99 7.73
CA GLY A 118 6.45 11.26 8.41
C GLY A 118 5.00 11.33 8.88
N ILE A 119 4.08 10.65 8.17
CA ILE A 119 2.64 10.59 8.46
C ILE A 119 2.11 9.24 7.96
N ASP A 120 1.34 8.56 8.80
CA ASP A 120 0.54 7.36 8.48
C ASP A 120 -0.95 7.72 8.54
N LEU A 121 -1.68 7.48 7.45
CA LEU A 121 -3.12 7.76 7.36
C LEU A 121 -3.99 6.74 8.13
N ASN A 122 -3.49 5.54 8.44
CA ASN A 122 -4.18 4.63 9.36
C ASN A 122 -4.24 5.22 10.78
N ARG A 123 -3.20 5.94 11.21
CA ARG A 123 -3.21 6.68 12.48
C ARG A 123 -4.26 7.81 12.46
N CYS A 124 -4.56 8.39 11.30
CA CYS A 124 -5.67 9.34 11.17
C CYS A 124 -7.03 8.64 11.30
N ASN A 125 -7.26 7.49 10.67
CA ASN A 125 -8.52 6.74 10.83
C ASN A 125 -8.71 6.18 12.26
N ALA A 126 -7.67 5.66 12.91
CA ALA A 126 -7.74 5.18 14.29
C ALA A 126 -7.96 6.31 15.32
N LYS A 127 -7.64 7.57 14.98
CA LYS A 127 -7.98 8.75 15.79
C LYS A 127 -9.35 9.38 15.47
N PHE A 128 -10.05 8.89 14.44
CA PHE A 128 -11.42 9.31 14.11
C PHE A 128 -12.49 8.34 14.61
N ALA A 129 -12.14 7.33 15.42
CA ALA A 129 -13.11 6.65 16.27
C ALA A 129 -13.49 7.61 17.41
N PRO A 130 -14.77 7.93 17.64
CA PRO A 130 -15.15 8.77 18.77
C PRO A 130 -14.68 8.10 20.04
N GLU A 131 -13.95 8.83 20.88
CA GLU A 131 -13.69 8.42 22.26
C GLU A 131 -15.03 8.03 22.89
N GLN A 132 -15.21 6.75 23.21
CA GLN A 132 -16.27 6.37 24.11
C GLN A 132 -15.95 7.05 25.44
N SER A 133 -16.82 8.01 25.79
CA SER A 133 -16.91 8.58 27.10
C SER A 133 -17.13 7.45 28.10
N ASP A 134 -16.08 7.04 28.80
CA ASP A 134 -16.26 6.21 29.97
C ASP A 134 -16.78 7.13 31.08
N LYS A 135 -18.07 6.95 31.38
CA LYS A 135 -18.75 7.63 32.48
C LYS A 135 -18.23 7.04 33.77
N GLY A 136 -17.89 7.92 34.71
CA GLY A 136 -17.27 7.55 35.97
C GLY A 136 -18.09 6.60 36.84
N ALA A 137 -17.39 6.01 37.79
CA ALA A 137 -17.95 5.59 39.06
C ALA A 137 -16.92 5.94 40.15
N ASP A 138 -17.43 6.72 41.10
CA ASP A 138 -16.98 6.90 42.48
C ASP A 138 -16.57 5.56 43.14
#